data_AF-A0A0V1MDZ1-F1
#
_entry.id   AF-A0A0V1MDZ1-F1
#
_cell.length_a   1.000
_cell.length_b   1.000
_cell.length_c   1.000
_cell.angle_alpha   90.00
_cell.angle_beta   90.00
_cell.angle_gamma   90.00
#
_symmetry.space_group_name_H-M   'P 1'
#
loop_
_entity.id
_entity.type
_entity.pdbx_description
1 polymer ?
#
loop_
_entity_poly.entity_id
_entity_poly.type
_entity_poly.pdbx_seq_one_letter_code
_entity_poly.pdbx_strand_id
1 'polypeptide(L)'
;MEDYTVTMKGQMDSTTERRLSAEQNWLEILDSNLQTLQNIWNEMGLPEYECKERLQNTVKQINNLLSDMIAEEESYMHLATSKIEYYKTEVNALEEKLNLQEENEGDFLGLVVEEHYYRQRLKQLREEEKRRKILYSDLIENLQILYTRLGEDFSSISSNFDLSTEHLDALSAQLKRKRELCKSRSAMLKMNMAEIKSMVEEMHYTTKSSFKNSLIMGEDITQNCSLQFLKSVQSFHDELKHEYVKFIEQRKLICEEKMAQLNQMWNCCKIASEQRQLFMTSIKDKYSEKALVQYNNEINNLEKFYESRKPVLQLYEEWENLWQMKINFEKRGLDAVRFCNRGGALLQEEKERKLIEHKLPKVFKKKTNIF
;
A
#
# COMPACT_ATOMS: atom_id res chain seq x y z
N MET A 1 8.47 45.11 -8.28
CA MET A 1 7.92 46.04 -9.29
C MET A 1 8.28 47.49 -8.96
N GLU A 2 8.19 47.93 -7.70
CA GLU A 2 8.54 49.30 -7.27
C GLU A 2 9.98 49.74 -7.61
N ASP A 3 10.99 48.88 -7.43
CA ASP A 3 12.38 49.23 -7.80
C ASP A 3 12.59 49.34 -9.32
N TYR A 4 11.79 48.64 -10.12
CA TYR A 4 11.87 48.69 -11.58
C TYR A 4 11.18 49.94 -12.15
N THR A 5 10.08 50.38 -11.53
CA THR A 5 9.32 51.56 -11.95
C THR A 5 10.04 52.86 -11.60
N VAL A 6 10.67 52.95 -10.43
CA VAL A 6 11.48 54.13 -10.04
C VAL A 6 12.72 54.27 -10.94
N THR A 7 13.40 53.16 -11.24
CA THR A 7 14.60 53.15 -12.10
C THR A 7 14.26 53.54 -13.55
N MET A 8 13.14 53.05 -14.09
CA MET A 8 12.67 53.42 -15.44
C MET A 8 12.22 54.88 -15.54
N LYS A 9 11.59 55.43 -14.49
CA LYS A 9 11.13 56.82 -14.48
C LYS A 9 12.31 57.82 -14.50
N GLY A 10 13.35 57.56 -13.70
CA GLY A 10 14.59 58.34 -13.74
C GLY A 10 15.37 58.19 -15.06
N GLN A 11 15.27 57.03 -15.73
CA GLN A 11 15.84 56.84 -17.06
C GLN A 11 15.06 57.57 -18.16
N MET A 12 13.73 57.65 -18.07
CA MET A 12 12.87 58.41 -18.98
C MET A 12 13.13 59.92 -18.90
N ASP A 13 13.28 60.48 -17.70
CA ASP A 13 13.59 61.91 -17.53
C ASP A 13 14.96 62.26 -18.13
N SER A 14 15.99 61.44 -17.86
CA SER A 14 17.33 61.63 -18.43
C SER A 14 17.39 61.42 -19.96
N THR A 15 16.55 60.55 -20.53
CA THR A 15 16.48 60.36 -21.98
C THR A 15 15.70 61.48 -22.66
N THR A 16 14.71 62.06 -21.99
CA THR A 16 13.94 63.21 -22.48
C THR A 16 14.83 64.45 -22.59
N GLU A 17 15.67 64.73 -21.59
CA GLU A 17 16.65 65.81 -21.64
C GLU A 17 17.69 65.63 -22.76
N ARG A 18 18.16 64.39 -23.00
CA ARG A 18 19.09 64.09 -24.09
C ARG A 18 18.47 64.26 -25.48
N ARG A 19 17.19 63.92 -25.64
CA ARG A 19 16.45 64.14 -26.91
C ARG A 19 16.33 65.63 -27.22
N LEU A 20 15.94 66.43 -26.23
CA LEU A 20 15.83 67.88 -26.35
C LEU A 20 17.18 68.54 -26.71
N SER A 21 18.28 68.08 -26.12
CA SER A 21 19.62 68.55 -26.48
C SER A 21 20.04 68.16 -27.90
N ALA A 22 19.66 66.96 -28.37
CA ALA A 22 19.95 66.52 -29.73
C ALA A 22 19.13 67.28 -30.78
N GLU A 23 17.86 67.60 -30.48
CA GLU A 23 17.01 68.43 -31.32
C GLU A 23 17.57 69.85 -31.48
N GLN A 24 18.05 70.45 -30.38
CA GLN A 24 18.69 71.77 -30.41
C GLN A 24 19.94 71.79 -31.28
N ASN A 25 20.81 70.78 -31.14
CA ASN A 25 22.01 70.65 -31.96
C ASN A 25 21.68 70.50 -33.46
N TRP A 26 20.63 69.73 -33.80
CA TRP A 26 20.18 69.60 -35.18
C TRP A 26 19.72 70.93 -35.79
N LEU A 27 18.98 71.74 -35.03
CA LEU A 27 18.53 73.07 -35.46
C LEU A 27 19.72 74.02 -35.69
N GLU A 28 20.74 74.00 -34.84
CA GLU A 28 21.96 74.80 -35.00
C GLU A 28 22.76 74.42 -36.25
N ILE A 29 22.88 73.11 -36.53
CA ILE A 29 23.54 72.61 -37.75
C ILE A 29 22.77 73.04 -39.00
N LEU A 30 21.45 72.95 -38.96
CA LEU A 30 20.60 73.35 -40.08
C LEU A 30 20.72 74.85 -40.35
N ASP A 31 20.69 75.68 -39.32
CA ASP A 31 20.84 77.14 -39.43
C ASP A 31 22.22 77.54 -39.97
N SER A 32 23.29 76.95 -39.45
CA SER A 32 24.66 77.18 -39.94
C SER A 32 24.82 76.80 -41.42
N ASN A 33 24.21 75.70 -41.85
CA ASN A 33 24.28 75.26 -43.25
C ASN A 33 23.44 76.16 -44.17
N LEU A 34 22.28 76.63 -43.72
CA LEU A 34 21.45 77.58 -44.46
C LEU A 34 22.14 78.94 -44.62
N GLN A 35 22.80 79.46 -43.57
CA GLN A 35 23.61 80.68 -43.64
C GLN A 35 24.77 80.53 -44.65
N THR A 36 25.41 79.36 -44.68
CA THR A 36 26.48 79.06 -45.65
C THR A 36 25.95 79.04 -47.09
N LEU A 37 24.80 78.40 -47.33
CA LEU A 37 24.14 78.39 -48.64
C LEU A 37 23.74 79.80 -49.09
N GLN A 38 23.23 80.62 -48.16
CA GLN A 38 22.87 82.00 -48.42
C GLN A 38 24.09 82.84 -48.81
N ASN A 39 25.23 82.67 -48.13
CA ASN A 39 26.48 83.33 -48.49
C ASN A 39 26.97 82.93 -49.88
N ILE A 40 26.91 81.64 -50.23
CA ILE A 40 27.27 81.13 -51.56
C ILE A 40 26.36 81.71 -52.65
N TRP A 41 25.05 81.79 -52.41
CA TRP A 41 24.11 82.40 -53.36
C TRP A 41 24.34 83.90 -53.56
N ASN A 42 24.68 84.62 -52.48
CA ASN A 42 25.04 86.04 -52.52
C ASN A 42 26.34 86.26 -53.34
N GLU A 43 27.35 85.41 -53.16
CA GLU A 43 28.60 85.47 -53.95
C GLU A 43 28.39 85.16 -55.43
N MET A 44 27.46 84.26 -55.77
CA MET A 44 27.11 83.93 -57.16
C MET A 44 26.17 84.94 -57.84
N GLY A 45 25.58 85.88 -57.08
CA GLY A 45 24.65 86.88 -57.61
C GLY A 45 23.31 86.31 -58.09
N LEU A 46 22.85 85.21 -57.50
CA LEU A 46 21.57 84.57 -57.89
C LEU A 46 20.37 85.47 -57.52
N PRO A 47 19.36 85.56 -58.39
CA PRO A 47 18.14 86.30 -58.07
C PRO A 47 17.33 85.60 -56.97
N GLU A 48 16.64 86.40 -56.15
CA GLU A 48 15.94 85.95 -54.94
C GLU A 48 14.86 84.88 -55.22
N TYR A 49 14.24 84.92 -56.39
CA TYR A 49 13.22 83.93 -56.79
C TYR A 49 13.81 82.51 -56.95
N GLU A 50 15.02 82.36 -57.52
CA GLU A 50 15.68 81.05 -57.68
C GLU A 50 16.19 80.52 -56.34
N CYS A 51 16.71 81.41 -55.47
CA CYS A 51 17.13 81.04 -54.13
C CYS A 51 15.94 80.53 -53.30
N LYS A 52 14.80 81.21 -53.40
CA LYS A 52 13.54 80.80 -52.76
C LYS A 52 13.05 79.45 -53.28
N GLU A 53 13.09 79.21 -54.59
CA GLU A 53 12.68 77.92 -55.19
C GLU A 53 13.60 76.77 -54.74
N ARG A 54 14.92 76.98 -54.73
CA ARG A 54 15.89 75.99 -54.23
C ARG A 54 15.66 75.67 -52.75
N LEU A 55 15.44 76.70 -51.91
CA LEU A 55 15.13 76.53 -50.49
C LEU A 55 13.82 75.77 -50.28
N GLN A 56 12.77 76.11 -51.05
CA GLN A 56 11.49 75.40 -51.01
C GLN A 56 11.62 73.91 -51.36
N ASN A 57 12.47 73.58 -52.34
CA ASN A 57 12.75 72.19 -52.69
C ASN A 57 13.48 71.44 -51.55
N THR A 58 14.44 72.08 -50.88
CA THR A 58 15.12 71.50 -49.70
C THR A 58 14.15 71.29 -48.53
N VAL A 59 13.29 72.27 -48.24
CA VAL A 59 12.25 72.16 -47.19
C VAL A 59 11.30 71.00 -47.51
N LYS A 60 10.89 70.85 -48.78
CA LYS A 60 10.06 69.73 -49.21
C LYS A 60 10.75 68.38 -48.99
N GLN A 61 12.03 68.26 -49.28
CA GLN A 61 12.81 67.04 -49.05
C GLN A 61 12.89 66.68 -47.56
N ILE A 62 13.17 67.67 -46.69
CA ILE A 62 13.20 67.47 -45.24
C ILE A 62 11.83 67.06 -44.71
N ASN A 63 10.76 67.73 -45.16
CA ASN A 63 9.39 67.40 -44.75
C ASN A 63 8.99 65.98 -45.17
N ASN A 64 9.36 65.55 -46.39
CA ASN A 64 9.09 64.18 -46.83
C ASN A 64 9.82 63.17 -45.95
N LEU A 65 11.10 63.38 -45.64
CA LEU A 65 11.88 62.49 -44.78
C LEU A 65 11.30 62.41 -43.37
N LEU A 66 10.90 63.55 -42.78
CA LEU A 66 10.21 63.57 -41.48
C LEU A 66 8.85 62.86 -41.53
N SER A 67 8.09 63.01 -42.63
CA SER A 67 6.81 62.33 -42.81
C SER A 67 6.99 60.81 -42.92
N ASP A 68 8.03 60.35 -43.62
CA ASP A 68 8.37 58.93 -43.74
C ASP A 68 8.76 58.35 -42.37
N MET A 69 9.58 59.06 -41.59
CA MET A 69 9.96 58.66 -40.22
C MET A 69 8.75 58.62 -39.28
N ILE A 70 7.87 59.61 -39.33
CA ILE A 70 6.64 59.64 -38.52
C ILE A 70 5.74 58.46 -38.87
N ALA A 71 5.53 58.19 -40.17
CA ALA A 71 4.71 57.08 -40.63
C ALA A 71 5.28 55.73 -40.18
N GLU A 72 6.62 55.58 -40.14
CA GLU A 72 7.29 54.40 -39.63
C GLU A 72 7.05 54.21 -38.12
N GLU A 73 7.19 55.26 -37.31
CA GLU A 73 6.92 55.22 -35.86
C GLU A 73 5.43 54.99 -35.54
N GLU A 74 4.51 55.62 -36.29
CA GLU A 74 3.07 55.37 -36.18
C GLU A 74 2.74 53.91 -36.49
N SER A 75 3.37 53.34 -37.53
CA SER A 75 3.24 51.93 -37.87
C SER A 75 3.74 51.01 -36.75
N TYR A 76 4.88 51.33 -36.13
CA TYR A 76 5.39 50.58 -34.96
C TYR A 76 4.44 50.67 -33.77
N MET A 77 3.86 51.84 -33.49
CA MET A 77 2.89 52.04 -32.42
C MET A 77 1.60 51.23 -32.66
N HIS A 78 1.07 51.24 -33.88
CA HIS A 78 -0.08 50.43 -34.27
C HIS A 78 0.19 48.93 -34.17
N LEU A 79 1.38 48.48 -34.57
CA LEU A 79 1.79 47.08 -34.45
C LEU A 79 1.89 46.65 -32.98
N ALA A 80 2.48 47.49 -32.12
CA ALA A 80 2.58 47.21 -30.68
C ALA A 80 1.19 47.11 -30.03
N THR A 81 0.29 48.04 -30.35
CA THR A 81 -1.09 48.05 -29.84
C THR A 81 -1.86 46.80 -30.25
N SER A 82 -1.78 46.42 -31.53
CA SER A 82 -2.40 45.19 -32.05
C SER A 82 -1.88 43.93 -31.36
N LYS A 83 -0.57 43.87 -31.06
CA LYS A 83 0.03 42.74 -30.34
C LYS A 83 -0.44 42.67 -28.89
N ILE A 84 -0.53 43.80 -28.20
CA ILE A 84 -1.05 43.88 -26.84
C ILE A 84 -2.49 43.37 -26.79
N GLU A 85 -3.34 43.82 -27.71
CA GLU A 85 -4.74 43.37 -27.79
C GLU A 85 -4.84 41.86 -28.04
N TYR A 86 -4.03 41.32 -28.95
CA TYR A 86 -3.93 39.89 -29.18
C TYR A 86 -3.47 39.13 -27.92
N TYR A 87 -2.42 39.59 -27.23
CA TYR A 87 -1.96 38.90 -26.03
C TYR A 87 -2.96 39.01 -24.87
N LYS A 88 -3.63 40.14 -24.69
CA LYS A 88 -4.69 40.32 -23.68
C LYS A 88 -5.84 39.33 -23.89
N THR A 89 -6.33 39.22 -25.12
CA THR A 89 -7.43 38.31 -25.46
C THR A 89 -7.05 36.84 -25.20
N GLU A 90 -5.84 36.43 -25.60
CA GLU A 90 -5.34 35.08 -25.36
C GLU A 90 -5.09 34.79 -23.87
N VAL A 91 -4.54 35.76 -23.11
CA VAL A 91 -4.33 35.65 -21.67
C VAL A 91 -5.66 35.48 -20.95
N ASN A 92 -6.65 36.34 -21.21
CA ASN A 92 -7.97 36.27 -20.60
C ASN A 92 -8.65 34.92 -20.89
N ALA A 93 -8.58 34.44 -22.13
CA ALA A 93 -9.16 33.15 -22.52
C ALA A 93 -8.47 31.96 -21.84
N LEU A 94 -7.16 32.02 -21.59
CA LEU A 94 -6.45 30.98 -20.84
C LEU A 94 -6.70 31.07 -19.33
N GLU A 95 -6.79 32.28 -18.78
CA GLU A 95 -7.09 32.52 -17.36
C GLU A 95 -8.50 32.03 -17.00
N GLU A 96 -9.48 32.26 -17.86
CA GLU A 96 -10.84 31.72 -17.70
C GLU A 96 -10.83 30.18 -17.72
N LYS A 97 -10.13 29.57 -18.69
CA LYS A 97 -10.01 28.10 -18.79
C LYS A 97 -9.29 27.46 -17.60
N LEU A 98 -8.29 28.14 -17.05
CA LEU A 98 -7.49 27.64 -15.92
C LEU A 98 -8.09 28.02 -14.55
N ASN A 99 -9.17 28.82 -14.56
CA ASN A 99 -9.78 29.45 -13.39
C ASN A 99 -8.75 30.23 -12.54
N LEU A 100 -7.89 31.01 -13.22
CA LEU A 100 -6.83 31.83 -12.64
C LEU A 100 -7.08 33.29 -13.01
N GLN A 101 -8.03 33.96 -12.36
CA GLN A 101 -8.17 35.41 -12.52
C GLN A 101 -7.15 36.12 -11.63
N GLU A 102 -6.17 36.79 -12.24
CA GLU A 102 -5.34 37.78 -11.56
C GLU A 102 -5.90 39.17 -11.86
N GLU A 103 -6.16 39.98 -10.83
CA GLU A 103 -6.45 41.41 -10.98
C GLU A 103 -5.18 42.11 -11.48
N ASN A 104 -5.10 42.33 -12.79
CA ASN A 104 -4.00 43.06 -13.40
C ASN A 104 -4.38 44.53 -13.64
N GLU A 105 -4.25 45.35 -12.60
CA GLU A 105 -4.26 46.82 -12.67
C GLU A 105 -2.82 47.37 -12.58
N GLY A 106 -1.96 46.97 -13.51
CA GLY A 106 -0.63 47.55 -13.61
C GLY A 106 -0.67 48.89 -14.35
N ASP A 107 -0.28 49.99 -13.70
CA ASP A 107 0.03 51.26 -14.39
C ASP A 107 1.28 51.04 -15.27
N PHE A 108 1.08 50.65 -16.53
CA PHE A 108 2.16 50.41 -17.47
C PHE A 108 2.82 51.72 -17.90
N LEU A 109 4.14 51.84 -17.69
CA LEU A 109 4.96 52.97 -18.16
C LEU A 109 5.28 52.84 -19.68
N GLY A 110 4.24 52.71 -20.50
CA GLY A 110 4.32 52.70 -21.97
C GLY A 110 4.05 51.36 -22.66
N LEU A 111 3.70 51.44 -23.96
CA LEU A 111 3.23 50.31 -24.78
C LEU A 111 4.23 49.15 -24.87
N VAL A 112 5.54 49.43 -24.92
CA VAL A 112 6.57 48.37 -25.02
C VAL A 112 6.64 47.53 -23.74
N VAL A 113 6.46 48.16 -22.58
CA VAL A 113 6.47 47.47 -21.28
C VAL A 113 5.21 46.62 -21.14
N GLU A 114 4.07 47.15 -21.58
CA GLU A 114 2.79 46.45 -21.62
C GLU A 114 2.83 45.21 -22.55
N GLU A 115 3.38 45.35 -23.77
CA GLU A 115 3.55 44.23 -24.70
C GLU A 115 4.41 43.13 -24.10
N HIS A 116 5.55 43.49 -23.52
CA HIS A 116 6.47 42.54 -22.92
C HIS A 116 5.81 41.78 -21.77
N TYR A 117 5.05 42.48 -20.92
CA TYR A 117 4.30 41.89 -19.81
C TYR A 117 3.31 40.83 -20.31
N TYR A 118 2.39 41.19 -21.21
CA TYR A 118 1.39 40.24 -21.70
C TYR A 118 1.99 39.09 -22.48
N ARG A 119 3.06 39.32 -23.26
CA ARG A 119 3.79 38.24 -23.93
C ARG A 119 4.38 37.23 -22.95
N GLN A 120 4.99 37.72 -21.86
CA GLN A 120 5.58 36.86 -20.84
C GLN A 120 4.51 36.12 -20.03
N ARG A 121 3.41 36.79 -19.67
CA ARG A 121 2.26 36.18 -19.00
C ARG A 121 1.63 35.08 -19.85
N LEU A 122 1.42 35.34 -21.15
CA LEU A 122 0.92 34.34 -22.10
C LEU A 122 1.83 33.10 -22.17
N LYS A 123 3.15 33.31 -22.17
CA LYS A 123 4.12 32.22 -22.15
C LYS A 123 3.99 31.36 -20.88
N GLN A 124 3.89 31.99 -19.71
CA GLN A 124 3.71 31.29 -18.43
C GLN A 124 2.40 30.49 -18.39
N LEU A 125 1.29 31.07 -18.85
CA LEU A 125 -0.01 30.39 -18.88
C LEU A 125 -0.01 29.20 -19.85
N ARG A 126 0.65 29.31 -21.02
CA ARG A 126 0.80 28.19 -21.95
C ARG A 126 1.65 27.05 -21.38
N GLU A 127 2.71 27.39 -20.63
CA GLU A 127 3.52 26.40 -19.91
C GLU A 127 2.71 25.70 -18.81
N GLU A 128 1.90 26.45 -18.06
CA GLU A 128 1.03 25.92 -17.00
C GLU A 128 -0.10 25.06 -17.58
N GLU A 129 -0.74 25.46 -18.68
CA GLU A 129 -1.74 24.66 -19.39
C GLU A 129 -1.14 23.30 -19.81
N LYS A 130 0.07 23.32 -20.39
CA LYS A 130 0.79 22.10 -20.77
C LYS A 130 1.07 21.22 -19.55
N ARG A 131 1.53 21.80 -18.45
CA ARG A 131 1.80 21.09 -17.19
C ARG A 131 0.53 20.43 -16.64
N ARG A 132 -0.59 21.15 -16.61
CA ARG A 132 -1.88 20.63 -16.12
C ARG A 132 -2.46 19.54 -17.01
N LYS A 133 -2.30 19.62 -18.34
CA LYS A 133 -2.69 18.54 -19.26
C LYS A 133 -1.93 17.25 -19.01
N ILE A 134 -0.62 17.34 -18.79
CA ILE A 134 0.21 16.18 -18.45
C ILE A 134 -0.25 15.60 -17.10
N LEU A 135 -0.39 16.45 -16.08
CA LEU A 135 -0.86 16.01 -14.76
C LEU A 135 -2.25 15.35 -14.83
N TYR A 136 -3.19 15.93 -15.56
CA TYR A 136 -4.53 15.34 -15.75
C TYR A 136 -4.44 13.96 -16.40
N SER A 137 -3.65 13.82 -17.48
CA SER A 137 -3.43 12.53 -18.16
C SER A 137 -2.88 11.48 -17.19
N ASP A 138 -1.85 11.83 -16.43
CA ASP A 138 -1.24 10.93 -15.45
C ASP A 138 -2.23 10.53 -14.34
N LEU A 139 -3.01 11.48 -13.83
CA LEU A 139 -4.02 11.24 -12.79
C LEU A 139 -5.10 10.27 -13.30
N ILE A 140 -5.60 10.49 -14.51
CA ILE A 140 -6.64 9.67 -15.14
C ILE A 140 -6.13 8.25 -15.42
N GLU A 141 -4.93 8.09 -15.98
CA GLU A 141 -4.34 6.76 -16.22
C GLU A 141 -4.20 5.96 -14.91
N ASN A 142 -3.63 6.60 -13.88
CA ASN A 142 -3.47 5.95 -12.58
C ASN A 142 -4.81 5.62 -11.90
N LEU A 143 -5.80 6.51 -12.02
CA LEU A 143 -7.15 6.25 -11.51
C LEU A 143 -7.78 5.07 -12.26
N GLN A 144 -7.69 5.03 -13.59
CA GLN A 144 -8.25 3.94 -14.40
C GLN A 144 -7.69 2.57 -13.97
N ILE A 145 -6.37 2.49 -13.75
CA ILE A 145 -5.71 1.28 -13.23
C ILE A 145 -6.30 0.88 -11.87
N LEU A 146 -6.44 1.83 -10.95
CA LEU A 146 -6.99 1.56 -9.61
C LEU A 146 -8.46 1.14 -9.65
N TYR A 147 -9.28 1.76 -10.49
CA TYR A 147 -10.69 1.43 -10.66
C TYR A 147 -10.87 0.02 -11.22
N THR A 148 -10.10 -0.33 -12.25
CA THR A 148 -10.05 -1.68 -12.82
C THR A 148 -9.67 -2.70 -11.74
N ARG A 149 -8.65 -2.37 -10.94
CA ARG A 149 -8.16 -3.24 -9.87
C ARG A 149 -9.18 -3.41 -8.74
N LEU A 150 -9.97 -2.38 -8.44
CA LEU A 150 -11.04 -2.40 -7.44
C LEU A 150 -12.37 -2.97 -8.01
N GLY A 151 -12.44 -3.26 -9.30
CA GLY A 151 -13.66 -3.72 -9.97
C GLY A 151 -14.78 -2.68 -9.95
N GLU A 152 -14.44 -1.40 -10.02
CA GLU A 152 -15.38 -0.27 -10.01
C GLU A 152 -15.45 0.39 -11.39
N ASP A 153 -16.58 1.01 -11.71
CA ASP A 153 -16.77 1.71 -12.98
C ASP A 153 -16.06 3.08 -12.99
N PHE A 154 -15.32 3.35 -14.07
CA PHE A 154 -14.56 4.59 -14.29
C PHE A 154 -15.30 5.59 -15.21
N SER A 155 -16.41 5.18 -15.84
CA SER A 155 -17.09 5.96 -16.89
C SER A 155 -17.42 7.40 -16.47
N SER A 156 -17.90 7.60 -15.25
CA SER A 156 -18.33 8.92 -14.74
C SER A 156 -17.19 9.92 -14.53
N ILE A 157 -15.94 9.47 -14.43
CA ILE A 157 -14.77 10.34 -14.23
C ILE A 157 -14.18 10.75 -15.58
N SER A 158 -14.23 9.86 -16.57
CA SER A 158 -13.66 10.08 -17.90
C SER A 158 -14.37 11.17 -18.70
N SER A 159 -15.62 11.52 -18.37
CA SER A 159 -16.43 12.47 -19.15
C SER A 159 -16.23 13.94 -18.78
N ASN A 160 -15.59 14.23 -17.64
CA ASN A 160 -15.52 15.59 -17.09
C ASN A 160 -14.10 16.16 -17.22
N PHE A 161 -13.68 16.45 -18.45
CA PHE A 161 -12.40 17.10 -18.69
C PHE A 161 -12.42 18.54 -18.16
N ASP A 162 -11.61 18.81 -17.14
CA ASP A 162 -11.44 20.13 -16.53
C ASP A 162 -9.98 20.31 -16.07
N LEU A 163 -9.39 21.47 -16.36
CA LEU A 163 -8.02 21.84 -15.97
C LEU A 163 -7.99 22.85 -14.82
N SER A 164 -9.13 23.13 -14.19
CA SER A 164 -9.21 23.94 -12.98
C SER A 164 -8.36 23.33 -11.85
N THR A 165 -7.77 24.18 -11.02
CA THR A 165 -6.95 23.71 -9.89
C THR A 165 -7.77 22.87 -8.92
N GLU A 166 -9.02 23.28 -8.64
CA GLU A 166 -9.94 22.56 -7.75
C GLU A 166 -10.23 21.14 -8.24
N HIS A 167 -10.46 20.97 -9.56
CA HIS A 167 -10.71 19.66 -10.14
C HIS A 167 -9.48 18.75 -10.06
N LEU A 168 -8.29 19.27 -10.39
CA LEU A 168 -7.04 18.52 -10.29
C LEU A 168 -6.73 18.10 -8.85
N ASP A 169 -6.99 18.98 -7.88
CA ASP A 169 -6.84 18.69 -6.46
C ASP A 169 -7.83 17.60 -6.01
N ALA A 170 -9.09 17.68 -6.46
CA ALA A 170 -10.10 16.66 -6.18
C ALA A 170 -9.71 15.28 -6.76
N LEU A 171 -9.22 15.23 -8.02
CA LEU A 171 -8.72 14.01 -8.65
C LEU A 171 -7.50 13.45 -7.91
N SER A 172 -6.56 14.31 -7.51
CA SER A 172 -5.38 13.88 -6.76
C SER A 172 -5.75 13.29 -5.38
N ALA A 173 -6.70 13.90 -4.68
CA ALA A 173 -7.23 13.41 -3.41
C ALA A 173 -8.01 12.10 -3.59
N GLN A 174 -8.74 11.95 -4.69
CA GLN A 174 -9.42 10.70 -5.04
C GLN A 174 -8.42 9.58 -5.35
N LEU A 175 -7.37 9.85 -6.11
CA LEU A 175 -6.30 8.90 -6.41
C LEU A 175 -5.63 8.42 -5.12
N LYS A 176 -5.32 9.34 -4.19
CA LYS A 176 -4.75 8.99 -2.88
C LYS A 176 -5.68 8.05 -2.11
N ARG A 177 -6.97 8.39 -1.98
CA ARG A 177 -7.97 7.55 -1.30
C ARG A 177 -8.07 6.15 -1.92
N LYS A 178 -8.13 6.06 -3.25
CA LYS A 178 -8.23 4.78 -3.97
C LYS A 178 -6.96 3.93 -3.84
N ARG A 179 -5.79 4.57 -3.85
CA ARG A 179 -4.50 3.90 -3.64
C ARG A 179 -4.40 3.31 -2.24
N GLU A 180 -4.81 4.05 -1.21
CA GLU A 180 -4.85 3.57 0.17
C GLU A 180 -5.82 2.40 0.35
N LEU A 181 -7.04 2.50 -0.22
CA LEU A 181 -8.01 1.42 -0.20
C LEU A 181 -7.48 0.15 -0.87
N CYS A 182 -6.87 0.29 -2.05
CA CYS A 182 -6.28 -0.84 -2.78
C CYS A 182 -5.14 -1.49 -1.98
N LYS A 183 -4.28 -0.69 -1.35
CA LYS A 183 -3.20 -1.17 -0.48
C LYS A 183 -3.75 -1.97 0.71
N SER A 184 -4.77 -1.45 1.40
CA SER A 184 -5.42 -2.12 2.53
C SER A 184 -6.03 -3.46 2.11
N ARG A 185 -6.80 -3.47 1.01
CA ARG A 185 -7.42 -4.69 0.46
C ARG A 185 -6.40 -5.74 0.02
N SER A 186 -5.32 -5.33 -0.63
CA SER A 186 -4.24 -6.23 -1.03
C SER A 186 -3.51 -6.84 0.17
N ALA A 187 -3.33 -6.07 1.27
CA ALA A 187 -2.76 -6.60 2.51
C ALA A 187 -3.67 -7.64 3.16
N MET A 188 -4.98 -7.38 3.25
CA MET A 188 -5.95 -8.36 3.77
C MET A 188 -5.96 -9.65 2.95
N LEU A 189 -5.94 -9.56 1.62
CA LEU A 189 -5.83 -10.73 0.75
C LEU A 189 -4.56 -11.52 1.05
N LYS A 190 -3.41 -10.86 1.16
CA LYS A 190 -2.15 -11.54 1.49
C LYS A 190 -2.23 -12.31 2.80
N MET A 191 -2.81 -11.71 3.84
CA MET A 191 -2.98 -12.35 5.14
C MET A 191 -3.91 -13.57 5.04
N ASN A 192 -5.11 -13.41 4.49
CA ASN A 192 -6.07 -14.50 4.33
C ASN A 192 -5.47 -15.66 3.52
N MET A 193 -4.72 -15.35 2.47
CA MET A 193 -4.08 -16.36 1.61
C MET A 193 -2.98 -17.12 2.33
N ALA A 194 -2.17 -16.45 3.17
CA ALA A 194 -1.17 -17.11 3.99
C ALA A 194 -1.81 -18.06 5.02
N GLU A 195 -2.88 -17.62 5.67
CA GLU A 195 -3.64 -18.46 6.62
C GLU A 195 -4.30 -19.65 5.93
N ILE A 196 -4.92 -19.43 4.76
CA ILE A 196 -5.48 -20.51 3.93
C ILE A 196 -4.40 -21.53 3.59
N LYS A 197 -3.24 -21.10 3.08
CA LYS A 197 -2.14 -22.00 2.70
C LYS A 197 -1.68 -22.83 3.89
N SER A 198 -1.46 -22.20 5.05
CA SER A 198 -1.08 -22.89 6.28
C SER A 198 -2.12 -23.94 6.70
N MET A 199 -3.42 -23.60 6.69
CA MET A 199 -4.48 -24.54 7.07
C MET A 199 -4.60 -25.70 6.07
N VAL A 200 -4.49 -25.42 4.77
CA VAL A 200 -4.54 -26.44 3.71
C VAL A 200 -3.38 -27.42 3.82
N GLU A 201 -2.16 -26.91 4.05
CA GLU A 201 -0.96 -27.73 4.22
C GLU A 201 -1.07 -28.64 5.44
N GLU A 202 -1.50 -28.11 6.60
CA GLU A 202 -1.60 -28.88 7.84
C GLU A 202 -2.72 -29.93 7.81
N MET A 203 -3.85 -29.62 7.17
CA MET A 203 -4.97 -30.56 7.06
C MET A 203 -4.83 -31.54 5.89
N HIS A 204 -3.84 -31.35 5.00
CA HIS A 204 -3.80 -31.96 3.68
C HIS A 204 -5.14 -31.81 2.92
N TYR A 205 -5.72 -30.62 3.01
CA TYR A 205 -7.06 -30.35 2.48
C TYR A 205 -7.08 -30.44 0.94
N THR A 206 -8.12 -31.07 0.40
CA THR A 206 -8.37 -31.15 -1.05
C THR A 206 -9.78 -30.69 -1.37
N THR A 207 -9.98 -30.10 -2.56
CA THR A 207 -11.29 -29.62 -2.99
C THR A 207 -11.55 -29.87 -4.46
N LYS A 208 -12.83 -30.07 -4.80
CA LYS A 208 -13.31 -30.23 -6.18
C LYS A 208 -13.58 -28.88 -6.88
N SER A 209 -13.61 -27.79 -6.11
CA SER A 209 -13.85 -26.46 -6.66
C SER A 209 -12.61 -25.95 -7.40
N SER A 210 -12.74 -25.71 -8.71
CA SER A 210 -11.67 -25.13 -9.53
C SER A 210 -11.24 -23.75 -9.01
N PHE A 211 -12.19 -22.92 -8.54
CA PHE A 211 -11.92 -21.62 -7.94
C PHE A 211 -11.03 -21.75 -6.68
N LYS A 212 -11.42 -22.60 -5.73
CA LYS A 212 -10.66 -22.80 -4.48
C LYS A 212 -9.27 -23.39 -4.77
N ASN A 213 -9.17 -24.35 -5.69
CA ASN A 213 -7.87 -24.90 -6.11
C ASN A 213 -6.98 -23.84 -6.74
N SER A 214 -7.53 -22.99 -7.61
CA SER A 214 -6.80 -21.88 -8.20
C SER A 214 -6.32 -20.88 -7.14
N LEU A 215 -7.11 -20.67 -6.08
CA LEU A 215 -6.75 -19.80 -4.97
C LEU A 215 -5.58 -20.38 -4.16
N ILE A 216 -5.63 -21.68 -3.84
CA ILE A 216 -4.58 -22.38 -3.10
C ILE A 216 -3.25 -22.37 -3.87
N MET A 217 -3.30 -22.66 -5.18
CA MET A 217 -2.12 -22.76 -6.04
C MET A 217 -1.61 -21.42 -6.57
N GLY A 218 -2.37 -20.35 -6.45
CA GLY A 218 -2.01 -19.06 -7.03
C GLY A 218 -0.92 -18.32 -6.26
N GLU A 219 0.02 -17.73 -7.01
CA GLU A 219 1.06 -16.84 -6.48
C GLU A 219 0.65 -15.36 -6.54
N ASP A 220 -0.08 -14.95 -7.59
CA ASP A 220 -0.28 -13.53 -7.95
C ASP A 220 -1.72 -12.99 -7.82
N ILE A 221 -2.47 -13.56 -6.89
CA ILE A 221 -3.91 -13.26 -6.72
C ILE A 221 -4.15 -11.87 -6.10
N THR A 222 -3.10 -11.26 -5.55
CA THR A 222 -3.17 -10.00 -4.78
C THR A 222 -3.43 -8.77 -5.64
N GLN A 223 -3.44 -8.93 -6.97
CA GLN A 223 -3.77 -7.87 -7.92
C GLN A 223 -5.27 -7.58 -7.92
N ASN A 224 -6.16 -8.57 -7.92
CA ASN A 224 -7.60 -8.32 -7.90
C ASN A 224 -8.05 -7.85 -6.49
N CYS A 225 -8.41 -6.58 -6.36
CA CYS A 225 -8.86 -5.97 -5.10
C CYS A 225 -10.36 -5.64 -5.13
N SER A 226 -11.12 -6.31 -5.99
CA SER A 226 -12.56 -6.10 -6.06
C SER A 226 -13.26 -6.59 -4.81
N LEU A 227 -14.33 -5.88 -4.44
CA LEU A 227 -15.10 -6.20 -3.24
C LEU A 227 -15.72 -7.61 -3.33
N GLN A 228 -16.18 -8.01 -4.51
CA GLN A 228 -16.74 -9.34 -4.73
C GLN A 228 -15.67 -10.43 -4.56
N PHE A 229 -14.48 -10.21 -5.14
CA PHE A 229 -13.37 -11.15 -4.99
C PHE A 229 -12.93 -11.32 -3.53
N LEU A 230 -12.78 -10.21 -2.80
CA LEU A 230 -12.47 -10.21 -1.37
C LEU A 230 -13.48 -11.00 -0.55
N LYS A 231 -14.78 -10.81 -0.81
CA LYS A 231 -15.85 -11.54 -0.12
C LYS A 231 -15.77 -13.04 -0.39
N SER A 232 -15.50 -13.44 -1.63
CA SER A 232 -15.33 -14.86 -1.99
C SER A 232 -14.12 -15.49 -1.29
N VAL A 233 -12.99 -14.78 -1.21
CA VAL A 233 -11.80 -15.25 -0.49
C VAL A 233 -12.07 -15.34 1.02
N GLN A 234 -12.74 -14.34 1.59
CA GLN A 234 -13.11 -14.34 3.01
C GLN A 234 -14.07 -15.50 3.34
N SER A 235 -15.10 -15.72 2.52
CA SER A 235 -16.03 -16.85 2.71
C SER A 235 -15.28 -18.18 2.72
N PHE A 236 -14.34 -18.37 1.78
CA PHE A 236 -13.55 -19.58 1.75
C PHE A 236 -12.61 -19.71 2.97
N HIS A 237 -11.99 -18.60 3.39
CA HIS A 237 -11.16 -18.56 4.60
C HIS A 237 -11.98 -18.97 5.83
N ASP A 238 -13.17 -18.40 6.02
CA ASP A 238 -14.05 -18.68 7.16
C ASP A 238 -14.55 -20.15 7.14
N GLU A 239 -14.94 -20.64 5.96
CA GLU A 239 -15.30 -22.06 5.76
C GLU A 239 -14.14 -22.99 6.13
N LEU A 240 -12.94 -22.70 5.64
CA LEU A 240 -11.76 -23.53 5.90
C LEU A 240 -11.35 -23.47 7.37
N LYS A 241 -11.45 -22.30 8.01
CA LYS A 241 -11.18 -22.13 9.43
C LYS A 241 -12.13 -22.95 10.29
N HIS A 242 -13.40 -23.03 9.91
CA HIS A 242 -14.37 -23.88 10.61
C HIS A 242 -14.00 -25.37 10.50
N GLU A 243 -13.59 -25.83 9.31
CA GLU A 243 -13.11 -27.21 9.13
C GLU A 243 -11.78 -27.47 9.84
N TYR A 244 -10.89 -26.47 9.91
CA TYR A 244 -9.63 -26.55 10.64
C TYR A 244 -9.86 -26.75 12.14
N VAL A 245 -10.81 -26.02 12.75
CA VAL A 245 -11.16 -26.22 14.17
C VAL A 245 -11.63 -27.65 14.43
N LYS A 246 -12.51 -28.19 13.58
CA LYS A 246 -12.96 -29.59 13.70
C LYS A 246 -11.81 -30.57 13.58
N PHE A 247 -10.90 -30.33 12.63
CA PHE A 247 -9.71 -31.16 12.44
C PHE A 247 -8.82 -31.17 13.69
N ILE A 248 -8.59 -30.02 14.31
CA ILE A 248 -7.81 -29.91 15.56
C ILE A 248 -8.51 -30.65 16.71
N GLU A 249 -9.83 -30.49 16.85
CA GLU A 249 -10.62 -31.19 17.87
C GLU A 249 -10.57 -32.72 17.67
N GLN A 250 -10.73 -33.19 16.44
CA GLN A 250 -10.63 -34.60 16.11
C GLN A 250 -9.22 -35.14 16.39
N ARG A 251 -8.17 -34.40 16.02
CA ARG A 251 -6.78 -34.77 16.29
C ARG A 251 -6.52 -34.86 17.79
N LYS A 252 -7.06 -33.94 18.58
CA LYS A 252 -6.99 -33.96 20.04
C LYS A 252 -7.59 -35.23 20.62
N LEU A 253 -8.80 -35.61 20.18
CA LEU A 253 -9.48 -36.83 20.63
C LEU A 253 -8.64 -38.08 20.33
N ILE A 254 -8.13 -38.21 19.11
CA ILE A 254 -7.28 -39.35 18.71
C ILE A 254 -6.01 -39.42 19.58
N CYS A 255 -5.38 -38.27 19.87
CA CYS A 255 -4.22 -38.24 20.76
C CYS A 255 -4.58 -38.69 22.17
N GLU A 256 -5.72 -38.26 22.72
CA GLU A 256 -6.17 -38.63 24.06
C GLU A 256 -6.47 -40.14 24.16
N GLU A 257 -7.10 -40.71 23.13
CA GLU A 257 -7.30 -42.15 23.01
C GLU A 257 -5.96 -42.91 22.98
N LYS A 258 -5.00 -42.44 22.18
CA LYS A 258 -3.66 -43.05 22.12
C LYS A 258 -2.91 -42.93 23.44
N MET A 259 -3.04 -41.82 24.15
CA MET A 259 -2.45 -41.66 25.47
C MET A 259 -3.12 -42.56 26.52
N ALA A 260 -4.43 -42.79 26.43
CA ALA A 260 -5.11 -43.75 27.28
C ALA A 260 -4.63 -45.19 26.99
N GLN A 261 -4.53 -45.57 25.71
CA GLN A 261 -3.97 -46.85 25.28
C GLN A 261 -2.53 -47.03 25.77
N LEU A 262 -1.71 -45.99 25.64
CA LEU A 262 -0.32 -45.99 26.11
C LEU A 262 -0.23 -46.18 27.64
N ASN A 263 -1.08 -45.48 28.41
CA ASN A 263 -1.15 -45.67 29.86
C ASN A 263 -1.56 -47.08 30.25
N GLN A 264 -2.53 -47.68 29.53
CA GLN A 264 -2.90 -49.08 29.74
C GLN A 264 -1.73 -50.01 29.46
N MET A 265 -1.03 -49.82 28.33
CA MET A 265 0.15 -50.64 27.99
C MET A 265 1.27 -50.49 29.01
N TRP A 266 1.56 -49.28 29.49
CA TRP A 266 2.51 -49.08 30.58
C TRP A 266 2.11 -49.82 31.86
N ASN A 267 0.81 -49.88 32.18
CA ASN A 267 0.30 -50.63 33.33
C ASN A 267 0.42 -52.15 33.14
N CYS A 268 0.16 -52.67 31.93
CA CYS A 268 0.33 -54.08 31.60
C CYS A 268 1.80 -54.50 31.64
N CYS A 269 2.69 -53.67 31.11
CA CYS A 269 4.14 -53.90 31.08
C CYS A 269 4.85 -53.55 32.40
N LYS A 270 4.13 -53.03 33.40
CA LYS A 270 4.66 -52.60 34.71
C LYS A 270 5.81 -51.59 34.60
N ILE A 271 5.72 -50.65 33.64
CA ILE A 271 6.72 -49.60 33.43
C ILE A 271 6.71 -48.62 34.61
N ALA A 272 7.89 -48.25 35.10
CA ALA A 272 8.07 -47.36 36.24
C ALA A 272 7.61 -45.92 35.93
N SER A 273 7.12 -45.19 36.95
CA SER A 273 6.56 -43.85 36.74
C SER A 273 7.57 -42.85 36.17
N GLU A 274 8.84 -42.94 36.56
CA GLU A 274 9.91 -42.06 36.08
C GLU A 274 10.11 -42.19 34.56
N GLN A 275 10.12 -43.44 34.06
CA GLN A 275 10.26 -43.71 32.62
C GLN A 275 9.07 -43.17 31.82
N ARG A 276 7.85 -43.30 32.35
CA ARG A 276 6.64 -42.72 31.73
C ARG A 276 6.74 -41.20 31.66
N GLN A 277 7.18 -40.56 32.73
CA GLN A 277 7.35 -39.11 32.78
C GLN A 277 8.41 -38.64 31.78
N LEU A 278 9.56 -39.30 31.71
CA LEU A 278 10.61 -38.99 30.73
C LEU A 278 10.06 -39.03 29.30
N PHE A 279 9.32 -40.07 28.94
CA PHE A 279 8.66 -40.15 27.63
C PHE A 279 7.70 -38.99 27.41
N MET A 280 6.79 -38.72 28.35
CA MET A 280 5.82 -37.63 28.23
C MET A 280 6.48 -36.26 28.09
N THR A 281 7.57 -36.00 28.82
CA THR A 281 8.33 -34.73 28.74
C THR A 281 9.12 -34.57 27.45
N SER A 282 9.43 -35.67 26.75
CA SER A 282 10.11 -35.62 25.45
C SER A 282 9.21 -35.09 24.32
N ILE A 283 7.89 -35.12 24.53
CA ILE A 283 6.89 -34.69 23.54
C ILE A 283 6.66 -33.19 23.69
N LYS A 284 7.07 -32.42 22.69
CA LYS A 284 6.96 -30.95 22.69
C LYS A 284 5.52 -30.45 22.60
N ASP A 285 4.75 -31.03 21.66
CA ASP A 285 3.34 -30.69 21.46
C ASP A 285 2.51 -31.97 21.48
N LYS A 286 1.75 -32.12 22.57
CA LYS A 286 0.91 -33.27 22.90
C LYS A 286 -0.11 -33.62 21.80
N TYR A 287 -0.56 -32.65 21.01
CA TYR A 287 -1.64 -32.84 20.02
C TYR A 287 -1.16 -32.71 18.57
N SER A 288 0.16 -32.66 18.37
CA SER A 288 0.75 -32.63 17.03
C SER A 288 0.70 -33.98 16.33
N GLU A 289 0.78 -33.97 15.00
CA GLU A 289 0.92 -35.20 14.21
C GLU A 289 2.20 -35.97 14.57
N LYS A 290 3.29 -35.26 14.90
CA LYS A 290 4.54 -35.87 15.37
C LYS A 290 4.34 -36.63 16.69
N ALA A 291 3.55 -36.08 17.61
CA ALA A 291 3.22 -36.77 18.85
C ALA A 291 2.41 -38.05 18.61
N LEU A 292 1.43 -38.02 17.68
CA LEU A 292 0.70 -39.22 17.29
C LEU A 292 1.63 -40.34 16.79
N VAL A 293 2.61 -40.00 15.95
CA VAL A 293 3.60 -40.97 15.47
C VAL A 293 4.43 -41.53 16.65
N GLN A 294 4.85 -40.68 17.58
CA GLN A 294 5.59 -41.10 18.78
C GLN A 294 4.76 -42.01 19.68
N TYR A 295 3.49 -41.68 19.94
CA TYR A 295 2.57 -42.52 20.72
C TYR A 295 2.39 -43.89 20.08
N ASN A 296 2.12 -43.96 18.78
CA ASN A 296 1.93 -45.24 18.09
C ASN A 296 3.21 -46.10 18.10
N ASN A 297 4.37 -45.50 17.91
CA ASN A 297 5.64 -46.23 17.97
C ASN A 297 5.91 -46.81 19.36
N GLU A 298 5.68 -46.01 20.41
CA GLU A 298 5.86 -46.49 21.79
C GLU A 298 4.86 -47.58 22.15
N ILE A 299 3.58 -47.43 21.75
CA ILE A 299 2.57 -48.48 21.93
C ILE A 299 3.04 -49.78 21.26
N ASN A 300 3.49 -49.74 20.00
CA ASN A 300 3.98 -50.92 19.28
C ASN A 300 5.21 -51.55 19.96
N ASN A 301 6.14 -50.73 20.47
CA ASN A 301 7.29 -51.22 21.24
C ASN A 301 6.85 -51.93 22.53
N LEU A 302 5.88 -51.36 23.25
CA LEU A 302 5.33 -51.95 24.47
C LEU A 302 4.54 -53.21 24.19
N GLU A 303 3.81 -53.29 23.08
CA GLU A 303 3.09 -54.50 22.66
C GLU A 303 4.07 -55.65 22.37
N LYS A 304 5.14 -55.37 21.61
CA LYS A 304 6.22 -56.36 21.38
C LYS A 304 6.88 -56.80 22.68
N PHE A 305 7.16 -55.84 23.57
CA PHE A 305 7.72 -56.13 24.89
C PHE A 305 6.78 -57.01 25.72
N TYR A 306 5.49 -56.67 25.75
CA TYR A 306 4.46 -57.42 26.47
C TYR A 306 4.37 -58.85 25.97
N GLU A 307 4.22 -59.08 24.67
CA GLU A 307 4.10 -60.42 24.09
C GLU A 307 5.34 -61.27 24.36
N SER A 308 6.55 -60.69 24.28
CA SER A 308 7.80 -61.42 24.58
C SER A 308 7.92 -61.89 26.03
N ARG A 309 7.24 -61.21 26.97
CA ARG A 309 7.34 -61.45 28.43
C ARG A 309 6.01 -61.82 29.08
N LYS A 310 5.00 -62.11 28.28
CA LYS A 310 3.63 -62.37 28.69
C LYS A 310 3.50 -63.42 29.81
N PRO A 311 4.21 -64.57 29.76
CA PRO A 311 4.12 -65.56 30.84
C PRO A 311 4.57 -65.02 32.20
N VAL A 312 5.63 -64.20 32.23
CA VAL A 312 6.16 -63.60 33.47
C VAL A 312 5.24 -62.52 33.99
N LEU A 313 4.73 -61.67 33.11
CA LEU A 313 3.83 -60.57 33.47
C LEU A 313 2.49 -61.11 34.03
N GLN A 314 1.96 -62.18 33.44
CA GLN A 314 0.75 -62.84 33.95
C GLN A 314 0.96 -63.48 35.34
N LEU A 315 2.11 -64.12 35.57
CA LEU A 315 2.46 -64.64 36.90
C LEU A 315 2.64 -63.52 37.93
N TYR A 316 3.20 -62.37 37.50
CA TYR A 316 3.30 -61.19 38.35
C TYR A 316 1.90 -60.69 38.73
N GLU A 317 0.99 -60.57 37.77
CA GLU A 317 -0.38 -60.11 37.99
C GLU A 317 -1.17 -61.07 38.89
N GLU A 318 -1.04 -62.38 38.69
CA GLU A 318 -1.62 -63.39 39.58
C GLU A 318 -1.10 -63.24 41.01
N TRP A 319 0.22 -63.07 41.16
CA TRP A 319 0.84 -62.86 42.47
C TRP A 319 0.34 -61.57 43.15
N GLU A 320 0.30 -60.46 42.41
CA GLU A 320 -0.16 -59.16 42.94
C GLU A 320 -1.63 -59.25 43.38
N ASN A 321 -2.51 -59.86 42.58
CA ASN A 321 -3.91 -60.05 42.95
C ASN A 321 -4.07 -60.88 44.22
N LEU A 322 -3.37 -62.00 44.33
CA LEU A 322 -3.37 -62.83 45.54
C LEU A 322 -2.84 -62.07 46.76
N TRP A 323 -1.84 -61.22 46.56
CA TRP A 323 -1.27 -60.38 47.63
C TRP A 323 -2.24 -59.30 48.09
N GLN A 324 -2.90 -58.60 47.17
CA GLN A 324 -3.92 -57.60 47.50
C GLN A 324 -5.12 -58.23 48.22
N MET A 325 -5.56 -59.42 47.79
CA MET A 325 -6.59 -60.18 48.51
C MET A 325 -6.14 -60.49 49.95
N LYS A 326 -4.89 -60.93 50.13
CA LYS A 326 -4.33 -61.18 51.47
C LYS A 326 -4.37 -59.92 52.36
N ILE A 327 -3.91 -58.77 51.85
CA ILE A 327 -3.96 -57.48 52.58
C ILE A 327 -5.40 -57.12 52.95
N ASN A 328 -6.36 -57.28 52.04
CA ASN A 328 -7.76 -56.97 52.29
C ASN A 328 -8.36 -57.87 53.38
N PHE A 329 -8.03 -59.16 53.40
CA PHE A 329 -8.44 -60.06 54.47
C PHE A 329 -7.79 -59.69 55.81
N GLU A 330 -6.51 -59.32 55.82
CA GLU A 330 -5.86 -58.85 57.05
C GLU A 330 -6.52 -57.58 57.60
N LYS A 331 -6.88 -56.62 56.72
CA LYS A 331 -7.62 -55.41 57.11
C LYS A 331 -9.02 -55.72 57.66
N ARG A 332 -9.78 -56.61 57.00
CA ARG A 332 -11.10 -57.07 57.47
C ARG A 332 -11.00 -57.83 58.80
N GLY A 333 -9.91 -58.56 59.00
CA GLY A 333 -9.60 -59.23 60.27
C GLY A 333 -9.43 -58.25 61.44
N LEU A 334 -9.08 -56.99 61.18
CA LEU A 334 -8.94 -55.96 62.21
C LEU A 334 -10.27 -55.24 62.54
N ASP A 335 -11.33 -55.44 61.75
CA ASP A 335 -12.63 -54.78 61.95
C ASP A 335 -13.51 -55.59 62.93
N ALA A 336 -13.91 -54.96 64.04
CA ALA A 336 -14.76 -55.57 65.06
C ALA A 336 -16.20 -55.81 64.57
N VAL A 337 -16.67 -55.07 63.55
CA VAL A 337 -18.02 -55.23 62.96
C VAL A 337 -18.16 -56.58 62.24
N ARG A 338 -17.05 -57.26 61.90
CA ARG A 338 -17.05 -58.55 61.21
C ARG A 338 -17.82 -59.66 61.95
N PHE A 339 -17.94 -59.56 63.27
CA PHE A 339 -18.63 -60.55 64.10
C PHE A 339 -20.16 -60.36 64.14
N CYS A 340 -20.68 -59.26 63.59
CA CYS A 340 -22.12 -58.97 63.56
C CYS A 340 -22.86 -59.68 62.41
N ASN A 341 -22.14 -60.21 61.42
CA ASN A 341 -22.74 -60.89 60.26
C ASN A 341 -23.04 -62.37 60.55
N ARG A 342 -24.29 -62.65 60.94
CA ARG A 342 -24.80 -64.02 61.15
C ARG A 342 -25.22 -64.66 59.82
N GLY A 343 -24.25 -65.23 59.08
CA GLY A 343 -24.52 -65.85 57.78
C GLY A 343 -23.42 -66.75 57.19
N GLY A 344 -22.46 -67.23 57.98
CA GLY A 344 -21.39 -68.13 57.48
C GLY A 344 -20.25 -67.46 56.71
N ALA A 345 -20.28 -66.13 56.56
CA ALA A 345 -19.26 -65.34 55.86
C ALA A 345 -17.84 -65.53 56.43
N LEU A 346 -17.68 -65.62 57.75
CA LEU A 346 -16.39 -65.85 58.41
C LEU A 346 -15.74 -67.19 58.02
N LEU A 347 -16.54 -68.24 57.80
CA LEU A 347 -16.03 -69.54 57.39
C LEU A 347 -15.57 -69.52 55.92
N GLN A 348 -16.28 -68.79 55.07
CA GLN A 348 -15.92 -68.62 53.66
C GLN A 348 -14.66 -67.77 53.51
N GLU A 349 -14.55 -66.69 54.29
CA GLU A 349 -13.36 -65.85 54.40
C GLU A 349 -12.12 -66.66 54.84
N GLU A 350 -12.24 -67.51 55.86
CA GLU A 350 -11.14 -68.35 56.33
C GLU A 350 -10.72 -69.42 55.30
N LYS A 351 -11.67 -69.98 54.53
CA LYS A 351 -11.37 -70.90 53.42
C LYS A 351 -10.60 -70.20 52.30
N GLU A 352 -11.02 -69.00 51.92
CA GLU A 352 -10.36 -68.19 50.90
C GLU A 352 -8.96 -67.73 51.34
N ARG A 353 -8.80 -67.35 52.61
CA ARG A 353 -7.50 -67.02 53.21
C ARG A 353 -6.51 -68.19 53.14
N LYS A 354 -6.91 -69.40 53.56
CA LYS A 354 -6.07 -70.60 53.49
C LYS A 354 -5.66 -70.95 52.05
N LEU A 355 -6.58 -70.76 51.09
CA LEU A 355 -6.29 -70.97 49.68
C LEU A 355 -5.19 -70.00 49.19
N ILE A 356 -5.26 -68.73 49.59
CA ILE A 356 -4.25 -67.71 49.26
C ILE A 356 -2.91 -68.02 49.92
N GLU A 357 -2.89 -68.34 51.22
CA GLU A 357 -1.66 -68.70 51.95
C GLU A 357 -0.92 -69.88 51.32
N HIS A 358 -1.65 -70.81 50.70
CA HIS A 358 -1.07 -71.94 49.97
C HIS A 358 -0.68 -71.62 48.52
N LYS A 359 -1.48 -70.82 47.78
CA LYS A 359 -1.20 -70.47 46.38
C LYS A 359 -0.09 -69.44 46.23
N LEU A 360 -0.05 -68.43 47.09
CA LEU A 360 0.87 -67.29 47.00
C LEU A 360 2.35 -67.72 46.98
N PRO A 361 2.84 -68.63 47.85
CA PRO A 361 4.22 -69.11 47.78
C PRO A 361 4.54 -69.90 46.51
N LYS A 362 3.56 -70.60 45.92
CA LYS A 362 3.75 -71.37 44.68
C LYS A 362 3.88 -70.46 43.47
N VAL A 363 3.05 -69.43 43.37
CA VAL A 363 3.13 -68.42 42.31
C VAL A 363 4.43 -67.61 42.46
N PHE A 364 4.82 -67.26 43.70
CA PHE A 364 6.09 -66.58 43.97
C PHE A 364 7.30 -67.41 43.51
N LYS A 365 7.38 -68.70 43.87
CA LYS A 365 8.45 -69.61 43.41
C LYS A 365 8.53 -69.73 41.88
N LYS A 366 7.37 -69.85 41.21
CA LYS A 366 7.30 -69.90 39.74
C LYS A 366 7.83 -68.61 39.11
N LYS A 367 7.46 -67.45 39.68
CA LYS A 367 7.93 -66.14 39.23
C LYS A 367 9.45 -65.98 39.40
N THR A 368 10.03 -66.39 40.53
CA THR A 368 11.49 -66.31 40.77
C THR A 368 12.31 -67.27 39.91
N ASN A 369 11.75 -68.39 39.45
CA ASN A 369 12.48 -69.37 38.62
C ASN A 369 12.56 -69.00 37.12
N ILE A 370 11.87 -67.94 36.68
CA ILE A 370 11.91 -67.47 35.29
C ILE A 370 12.97 -66.37 35.10
N PHE A 371 13.45 -65.79 36.19
CA PHE A 371 14.67 -64.97 36.24
C PHE A 371 15.85 -65.88 36.58
#